data_AF-A3UJG0-F1
#
_entry.id   AF-A3UJG0-F1
#
_cell.length_a   1.000
_cell.length_b   1.000
_cell.length_c   1.000
_cell.angle_alpha   90.00
_cell.angle_beta   90.00
_cell.angle_gamma   90.00
#
_symmetry.space_group_name_H-M   'P 1'
#
loop_
_entity.id
_entity.type
_entity.pdbx_description
1 polymer ?
#
loop_
_entity_poly.entity_id
_entity_poly.type
_entity_poly.pdbx_seq_one_letter_code
_entity_poly.pdbx_strand_id
1 'polypeptide(L)'
;MIHAEALAPIEMFLNRIGLPVTRSALSEDSFLPGVVIKKGALVVDPERLGSPGDILHEAGHLAVAPGRLRNHLDGNIDACAAALIADPELGVTDAEAAQIARTEPQAIAWSYAAALAAGVSPACVFWEQGYGGQHGGAPQLVMMQVAQGFFPGVQGLVRAELCSAPPPFGDPADPGPFPQMKRWLAA
;
A
#
# COMPACT_ATOMS: atom_id res chain seq x y z
N MET A 1 0.87 4.56 -19.60
CA MET A 1 1.08 3.48 -18.60
C MET A 1 2.38 2.75 -18.88
N ILE A 2 3.29 2.74 -17.90
CA ILE A 2 4.51 1.92 -17.86
C ILE A 2 4.17 0.61 -17.13
N HIS A 3 4.81 -0.52 -17.48
CA HIS A 3 4.52 -1.85 -16.89
C HIS A 3 3.06 -2.32 -17.06
N ALA A 4 2.44 -2.05 -18.22
CA ALA A 4 1.03 -2.38 -18.47
C ALA A 4 0.71 -3.88 -18.29
N GLU A 5 1.70 -4.75 -18.49
CA GLU A 5 1.60 -6.19 -18.25
C GLU A 5 1.26 -6.55 -16.79
N ALA A 6 1.57 -5.67 -15.84
CA ALA A 6 1.33 -5.90 -14.41
C ALA A 6 -0.13 -5.66 -13.98
N LEU A 7 -0.95 -4.97 -14.79
CA LEU A 7 -2.29 -4.54 -14.41
C LEU A 7 -3.22 -5.72 -14.06
N ALA A 8 -3.39 -6.66 -14.99
CA ALA A 8 -4.31 -7.78 -14.78
C ALA A 8 -3.90 -8.70 -13.62
N PRO A 9 -2.61 -9.09 -13.45
CA PRO A 9 -2.16 -9.83 -12.28
C PRO A 9 -2.42 -9.09 -10.95
N ILE A 10 -2.21 -7.77 -10.92
CA ILE A 10 -2.47 -6.94 -9.73
C ILE A 10 -3.96 -6.94 -9.39
N GLU A 11 -4.85 -6.68 -10.34
CA GLU A 11 -6.29 -6.70 -10.10
C GLU A 11 -6.77 -8.08 -9.62
N MET A 12 -6.27 -9.16 -10.21
CA MET A 12 -6.58 -10.53 -9.77
C MET A 12 -6.10 -10.79 -8.34
N PHE A 13 -4.88 -10.37 -8.00
CA PHE A 13 -4.34 -10.47 -6.66
C PHE A 13 -5.20 -9.71 -5.63
N LEU A 14 -5.53 -8.45 -5.94
CA LEU A 14 -6.29 -7.57 -5.06
C LEU A 14 -7.72 -8.07 -4.83
N ASN A 15 -8.38 -8.54 -5.89
CA ASN A 15 -9.68 -9.22 -5.78
C ASN A 15 -9.62 -10.43 -4.83
N ARG A 16 -8.58 -11.27 -4.94
CA ARG A 16 -8.40 -12.46 -4.10
C ARG A 16 -8.24 -12.14 -2.62
N ILE A 17 -7.61 -11.02 -2.28
CA ILE A 17 -7.38 -10.62 -0.87
C ILE A 17 -8.50 -9.73 -0.31
N GLY A 18 -9.54 -9.43 -1.10
CA GLY A 18 -10.70 -8.65 -0.65
C GLY A 18 -10.58 -7.13 -0.82
N LEU A 19 -9.70 -6.65 -1.70
CA LEU A 19 -9.59 -5.23 -2.09
C LEU A 19 -9.95 -5.06 -3.58
N PRO A 20 -11.21 -5.23 -3.97
CA PRO A 20 -11.58 -5.21 -5.39
C PRO A 20 -11.30 -3.84 -6.03
N VAL A 21 -10.86 -3.89 -7.29
CA VAL A 21 -10.59 -2.70 -8.10
C VAL A 21 -11.74 -2.49 -9.07
N THR A 22 -12.31 -1.28 -9.08
CA THR A 22 -13.30 -0.87 -10.07
C THR A 22 -12.66 0.07 -11.09
N ARG A 23 -12.87 -0.20 -12.38
CA ARG A 23 -12.41 0.71 -13.44
C ARG A 23 -13.46 1.78 -13.72
N SER A 24 -13.06 3.05 -13.72
CA SER A 24 -13.91 4.20 -14.05
C SER A 24 -13.04 5.38 -14.48
N ALA A 25 -13.57 6.22 -15.37
CA ALA A 25 -12.97 7.53 -15.62
C ALA A 25 -12.91 8.35 -14.31
N LEU A 26 -11.79 9.03 -14.09
CA LEU A 26 -11.58 9.90 -12.92
C LEU A 26 -11.60 11.37 -13.33
N SER A 27 -12.09 12.25 -12.43
CA SER A 27 -12.08 13.70 -12.64
C SER A 27 -10.66 14.27 -12.62
N GLU A 28 -10.42 15.41 -13.26
CA GLU A 28 -9.10 16.04 -13.30
C GLU A 28 -8.58 16.42 -11.90
N ASP A 29 -9.48 16.70 -10.95
CA ASP A 29 -9.16 17.10 -9.56
C ASP A 29 -8.73 15.95 -8.63
N SER A 30 -8.51 14.73 -9.14
CA SER A 30 -8.09 13.60 -8.30
C SER A 30 -6.64 13.76 -7.82
N PHE A 31 -6.38 13.42 -6.55
CA PHE A 31 -5.05 13.56 -5.93
C PHE A 31 -3.95 12.83 -6.71
N LEU A 32 -4.24 11.61 -7.18
CA LEU A 32 -3.46 10.92 -8.20
C LEU A 32 -4.26 10.87 -9.51
N PRO A 33 -3.60 10.94 -10.68
CA PRO A 33 -4.29 11.03 -11.97
C PRO A 33 -5.03 9.74 -12.35
N GLY A 34 -4.55 8.56 -11.91
CA GLY A 34 -5.05 7.27 -12.41
C GLY A 34 -5.63 6.30 -11.37
N VAL A 35 -5.55 6.61 -10.07
CA VAL A 35 -6.09 5.77 -9.00
C VAL A 35 -6.59 6.65 -7.85
N VAL A 36 -7.70 6.25 -7.22
CA VAL A 36 -8.23 6.92 -6.04
C VAL A 36 -8.91 5.91 -5.13
N ILE A 37 -8.81 6.15 -3.83
CA ILE A 37 -9.61 5.45 -2.82
C ILE A 37 -10.92 6.22 -2.63
N LYS A 38 -12.06 5.56 -2.76
CA LYS A 38 -13.39 6.12 -2.44
C LYS A 38 -14.07 5.25 -1.40
N LYS A 39 -14.26 5.75 -0.18
CA LYS A 39 -14.89 5.02 0.93
C LYS A 39 -14.36 3.59 1.09
N GLY A 40 -13.04 3.44 1.09
CA GLY A 40 -12.34 2.15 1.22
C GLY A 40 -12.31 1.28 -0.05
N ALA A 41 -12.81 1.76 -1.19
CA ALA A 41 -12.76 1.03 -2.47
C ALA A 41 -11.75 1.66 -3.44
N LEU A 42 -11.05 0.81 -4.21
CA LEU A 42 -10.11 1.25 -5.24
C LEU A 42 -10.85 1.55 -6.53
N VAL A 43 -10.70 2.77 -7.04
CA VAL A 43 -11.19 3.18 -8.36
C VAL A 43 -10.01 3.57 -9.23
N VAL A 44 -9.89 2.94 -10.40
CA VAL A 44 -8.75 3.11 -11.31
C VAL A 44 -9.24 3.63 -12.66
N ASP A 45 -8.52 4.62 -13.19
CA ASP A 45 -8.63 5.08 -14.57
C ASP A 45 -7.40 4.58 -15.34
N PRO A 46 -7.53 3.48 -16.13
CA PRO A 46 -6.39 2.93 -16.86
C PRO A 46 -5.79 3.89 -17.89
N GLU A 47 -6.55 4.85 -18.40
CA GLU A 47 -6.05 5.81 -19.41
C GLU A 47 -5.12 6.84 -18.78
N ARG A 48 -5.30 7.12 -17.48
CA ARG A 48 -4.53 8.12 -16.73
C ARG A 48 -3.48 7.52 -15.79
N LEU A 49 -3.40 6.19 -15.71
CA LEU A 49 -2.47 5.49 -14.82
C LEU A 49 -1.02 5.57 -15.33
N GLY A 50 -0.14 6.07 -14.45
CA GLY A 50 1.30 6.12 -14.66
C GLY A 50 1.88 4.71 -14.74
N SER A 51 1.72 3.94 -13.68
CA SER A 51 2.09 2.53 -13.60
C SER A 51 1.07 1.71 -12.78
N PRO A 52 0.78 0.44 -13.11
CA PRO A 52 -0.10 -0.41 -12.30
C PRO A 52 0.34 -0.59 -10.85
N GLY A 53 1.62 -0.38 -10.54
CA GLY A 53 2.10 -0.42 -9.16
C GLY A 53 1.54 0.69 -8.27
N ASP A 54 1.07 1.80 -8.83
CA ASP A 54 0.38 2.86 -8.07
C ASP A 54 -0.90 2.29 -7.40
N ILE A 55 -1.56 1.31 -8.04
CA ILE A 55 -2.72 0.62 -7.45
C ILE A 55 -2.33 -0.17 -6.20
N LEU A 56 -1.16 -0.83 -6.21
CA LEU A 56 -0.68 -1.58 -5.06
C LEU A 56 -0.28 -0.66 -3.90
N HIS A 57 0.24 0.52 -4.20
CA HIS A 57 0.54 1.53 -3.18
C HIS A 57 -0.75 2.00 -2.47
N GLU A 58 -1.77 2.40 -3.23
CA GLU A 58 -3.08 2.78 -2.68
C GLU A 58 -3.74 1.62 -1.92
N ALA A 59 -3.71 0.41 -2.48
CA ALA A 59 -4.18 -0.80 -1.79
C ALA A 59 -3.43 -1.03 -0.47
N GLY A 60 -2.14 -0.67 -0.41
CA GLY A 60 -1.32 -0.73 0.79
C GLY A 60 -1.88 0.12 1.93
N HIS A 61 -2.33 1.35 1.66
CA HIS A 61 -2.98 2.19 2.68
C HIS A 61 -4.23 1.52 3.27
N LEU A 62 -5.08 0.97 2.40
CA LEU A 62 -6.27 0.22 2.83
C LEU A 62 -5.89 -1.02 3.65
N ALA A 63 -4.90 -1.77 3.17
CA ALA A 63 -4.46 -3.00 3.77
C ALA A 63 -3.92 -2.82 5.19
N VAL A 64 -3.16 -1.75 5.43
CA VAL A 64 -2.49 -1.50 6.71
C VAL A 64 -3.35 -0.69 7.69
N ALA A 65 -4.44 -0.10 7.23
CA ALA A 65 -5.40 0.58 8.10
C ALA A 65 -6.22 -0.43 8.94
N PRO A 66 -6.58 -0.07 10.19
CA PRO A 66 -7.49 -0.87 11.01
C PRO A 66 -8.77 -1.22 10.24
N GLY A 67 -9.20 -2.48 10.31
CA GLY A 67 -10.25 -3.01 9.45
C GLY A 67 -11.57 -2.29 9.59
N ARG A 68 -11.93 -1.88 10.81
CA ARG A 68 -13.15 -1.10 11.08
C ARG A 68 -13.10 0.34 10.52
N LEU A 69 -11.91 0.90 10.30
CA LEU A 69 -11.73 2.27 9.78
C LEU A 69 -11.52 2.30 8.27
N ARG A 70 -11.17 1.16 7.65
CA ARG A 70 -10.83 1.05 6.23
C ARG A 70 -11.87 1.65 5.28
N ASN A 71 -13.15 1.43 5.56
CA ASN A 71 -14.26 1.94 4.73
C ASN A 71 -14.48 3.46 4.86
N HIS A 72 -13.79 4.11 5.79
CA HIS A 72 -13.83 5.56 5.95
C HIS A 72 -12.69 6.26 5.21
N LEU A 73 -11.70 5.52 4.69
CA LEU A 73 -10.60 6.09 3.91
C LEU A 73 -11.11 6.60 2.56
N ASP A 74 -10.71 7.82 2.20
CA ASP A 74 -11.11 8.48 0.97
C ASP A 74 -10.06 9.49 0.51
N GLY A 75 -9.78 9.54 -0.79
CA GLY A 75 -8.89 10.50 -1.42
C GLY A 75 -7.50 10.58 -0.79
N ASN A 76 -7.13 11.77 -0.30
CA ASN A 76 -5.86 12.00 0.36
C ASN A 76 -5.87 11.32 1.75
N ILE A 77 -5.12 10.23 1.88
CA ILE A 77 -5.11 9.38 3.08
C ILE A 77 -4.57 10.11 4.30
N ASP A 78 -3.59 11.00 4.18
CA ASP A 78 -3.07 11.77 5.32
C ASP A 78 -4.14 12.72 5.88
N ALA A 79 -4.83 13.44 5.00
CA ALA A 79 -5.92 14.33 5.38
C ALA A 79 -7.11 13.55 5.97
N CYS A 80 -7.44 12.40 5.36
CA CYS A 80 -8.49 11.52 5.85
C CYS A 80 -8.15 10.95 7.24
N ALA A 81 -6.94 10.45 7.44
CA ALA A 81 -6.49 9.92 8.73
C ALA A 81 -6.62 10.95 9.86
N ALA A 82 -6.21 12.20 9.61
CA ALA A 82 -6.37 13.28 10.59
C ALA A 82 -7.86 13.53 10.94
N ALA A 83 -8.75 13.53 9.95
CA ALA A 83 -10.18 13.70 10.17
C ALA A 83 -10.80 12.54 10.98
N LEU A 84 -10.40 11.28 10.67
CA LEU A 84 -10.88 10.10 11.40
C LEU A 84 -10.43 10.10 12.86
N ILE A 85 -9.17 10.48 13.12
CA ILE A 85 -8.63 10.58 14.49
C ILE A 85 -9.36 11.67 15.29
N ALA A 86 -9.76 12.77 14.64
CA ALA A 86 -10.45 13.87 15.28
C ALA A 86 -11.96 13.62 15.50
N ASP A 87 -12.53 12.58 14.90
CA ASP A 87 -13.96 12.28 14.99
C ASP A 87 -14.29 11.53 16.30
N PRO A 88 -15.02 12.18 17.24
CA PRO A 88 -15.37 11.55 18.50
C PRO A 88 -16.38 10.40 18.35
N GLU A 89 -17.18 10.38 17.28
CA GLU A 89 -18.20 9.34 17.06
C GLU A 89 -17.57 8.01 16.64
N LEU A 90 -16.39 8.05 16.02
CA LEU A 90 -15.65 6.84 15.60
C LEU A 90 -14.91 6.16 16.74
N GLY A 91 -14.71 6.86 17.87
CA GLY A 91 -14.01 6.32 19.03
C GLY A 91 -12.65 5.70 18.67
N VAL A 92 -11.85 6.39 17.86
CA VAL A 92 -10.52 5.91 17.44
C VAL A 92 -9.62 5.80 18.66
N THR A 93 -9.06 4.61 18.89
CA THR A 93 -8.12 4.39 20.01
C THR A 93 -6.75 4.96 19.68
N ASP A 94 -5.91 5.23 20.69
CA ASP A 94 -4.53 5.70 20.48
C ASP A 94 -3.71 4.75 19.60
N ALA A 95 -3.94 3.44 19.71
CA ALA A 95 -3.27 2.43 18.89
C ALA A 95 -3.68 2.55 17.41
N GLU A 96 -4.97 2.72 17.13
CA GLU A 96 -5.48 2.89 15.77
C GLU A 96 -5.06 4.22 15.17
N ALA A 97 -5.07 5.30 15.97
CA ALA A 97 -4.55 6.61 15.57
C ALA A 97 -3.07 6.52 15.18
N ALA A 98 -2.25 5.84 15.97
CA ALA A 98 -0.83 5.62 15.67
C ALA A 98 -0.62 4.81 14.39
N GLN A 99 -1.48 3.83 14.12
CA GLN A 99 -1.43 2.99 12.93
C GLN A 99 -1.87 3.75 11.66
N ILE A 100 -3.01 4.45 11.71
CA ILE A 100 -3.56 5.15 10.53
C ILE A 100 -2.78 6.42 10.18
N ALA A 101 -2.15 7.08 11.15
CA ALA A 101 -1.32 8.28 10.92
C ALA A 101 0.04 7.98 10.25
N ARG A 102 0.42 6.71 10.07
CA ARG A 102 1.73 6.31 9.53
C ARG A 102 1.62 5.23 8.46
N THR A 103 0.54 5.24 7.68
CA THR A 103 0.32 4.22 6.65
C THR A 103 1.32 4.29 5.51
N GLU A 104 1.82 5.46 5.13
CA GLU A 104 2.74 5.65 3.99
C GLU A 104 3.93 4.68 3.94
N PRO A 105 4.84 4.63 4.95
CA PRO A 105 5.95 3.69 4.90
C PRO A 105 5.47 2.22 4.87
N GLN A 106 4.37 1.90 5.55
CA GLN A 106 3.82 0.55 5.55
C GLN A 106 3.22 0.18 4.20
N ALA A 107 2.54 1.11 3.53
CA ALA A 107 1.97 0.94 2.20
C ALA A 107 3.07 0.67 1.16
N ILE A 108 4.21 1.35 1.24
CA ILE A 108 5.40 1.09 0.42
C ILE A 108 5.97 -0.32 0.64
N ALA A 109 6.12 -0.74 1.90
CA ALA A 109 6.64 -2.08 2.19
C ALA A 109 5.65 -3.17 1.77
N TRP A 110 4.35 -2.93 1.97
CA TRP A 110 3.27 -3.83 1.62
C TRP A 110 3.16 -4.00 0.11
N SER A 111 3.23 -2.90 -0.65
CA SER A 111 3.11 -2.91 -2.12
C SER A 111 4.25 -3.68 -2.78
N TYR A 112 5.46 -3.63 -2.23
CA TYR A 112 6.57 -4.48 -2.65
C TYR A 112 6.25 -5.97 -2.49
N ALA A 113 5.79 -6.38 -1.30
CA ALA A 113 5.40 -7.77 -1.03
C ALA A 113 4.23 -8.21 -1.90
N ALA A 114 3.24 -7.33 -2.11
CA ALA A 114 2.08 -7.58 -2.94
C ALA A 114 2.45 -7.76 -4.42
N ALA A 115 3.40 -6.97 -4.95
CA ALA A 115 3.90 -7.14 -6.32
C ALA A 115 4.48 -8.55 -6.53
N LEU A 116 5.32 -9.01 -5.60
CA LEU A 116 5.88 -10.36 -5.64
C LEU A 116 4.79 -11.44 -5.57
N ALA A 117 3.81 -11.27 -4.68
CA ALA A 117 2.71 -12.23 -4.52
C ALA A 117 1.69 -12.21 -5.68
N ALA A 118 1.61 -11.10 -6.42
CA ALA A 118 0.88 -10.99 -7.68
C ALA A 118 1.67 -11.58 -8.87
N GLY A 119 2.94 -11.95 -8.68
CA GLY A 119 3.79 -12.50 -9.72
C GLY A 119 4.32 -11.46 -10.71
N VAL A 120 4.42 -10.19 -10.30
CA VAL A 120 4.89 -9.08 -11.14
C VAL A 120 6.18 -8.48 -10.57
N SER A 121 6.94 -7.78 -11.42
CA SER A 121 8.15 -7.09 -10.98
C SER A 121 7.80 -5.92 -10.04
N PRO A 122 8.43 -5.79 -8.86
CA PRO A 122 8.22 -4.61 -8.00
C PRO A 122 8.64 -3.29 -8.68
N ALA A 123 9.38 -3.34 -9.79
CA ALA A 123 9.68 -2.15 -10.59
C ALA A 123 8.42 -1.40 -11.06
N CYS A 124 7.25 -2.05 -11.16
CA CYS A 124 6.01 -1.35 -11.45
C CYS A 124 5.57 -0.43 -10.30
N VAL A 125 5.90 -0.75 -9.04
CA VAL A 125 5.64 0.08 -7.86
C VAL A 125 6.72 1.16 -7.73
N PHE A 126 7.99 0.78 -7.91
CA PHE A 126 9.16 1.66 -7.80
C PHE A 126 9.62 2.18 -9.18
N TRP A 127 8.66 2.63 -9.98
CA TRP A 127 8.90 3.15 -11.31
C TRP A 127 9.51 4.57 -11.26
N GLU A 128 10.02 5.07 -12.38
CA GLU A 128 10.87 6.28 -12.44
C GLU A 128 10.21 7.54 -11.84
N GLN A 129 8.88 7.67 -11.92
CA GLN A 129 8.14 8.81 -11.36
C GLN A 129 7.41 8.47 -10.05
N GLY A 130 7.60 7.26 -9.51
CA GLY A 130 7.12 6.93 -8.17
C GLY A 130 7.96 7.63 -7.09
N TYR A 131 7.44 7.74 -5.88
CA TYR A 131 8.20 8.12 -4.67
C TYR A 131 9.13 9.35 -4.82
N GLY A 132 8.66 10.38 -5.51
CA GLY A 132 9.38 11.63 -5.72
C GLY A 132 10.46 11.58 -6.79
N GLY A 133 10.49 10.54 -7.64
CA GLY A 133 11.45 10.44 -8.75
C GLY A 133 11.37 11.61 -9.74
N GLN A 134 10.18 12.15 -9.99
CA GLN A 134 9.98 13.39 -10.76
C GLN A 134 10.58 14.64 -10.11
N HIS A 135 11.02 14.55 -8.85
CA HIS A 135 11.66 15.60 -8.07
C HIS A 135 13.09 15.24 -7.63
N GLY A 136 13.74 14.29 -8.33
CA GLY A 136 15.12 13.86 -8.05
C GLY A 136 15.24 12.82 -6.93
N GLY A 137 14.13 12.20 -6.53
CA GLY A 137 14.13 11.01 -5.67
C GLY A 137 14.76 9.79 -6.35
N ALA A 138 15.01 8.74 -5.56
CA ALA A 138 15.62 7.50 -6.03
C ALA A 138 14.73 6.28 -5.70
N PRO A 139 13.65 6.02 -6.47
CA PRO A 139 12.71 4.93 -6.21
C PRO A 139 13.39 3.55 -6.10
N GLN A 140 14.47 3.34 -6.86
CA GLN A 140 15.24 2.10 -6.82
C GLN A 140 16.03 1.95 -5.51
N LEU A 141 16.46 3.04 -4.88
CA LEU A 141 17.09 2.99 -3.55
C LEU A 141 16.06 2.60 -2.49
N VAL A 142 14.84 3.14 -2.57
CA VAL A 142 13.73 2.75 -1.71
C VAL A 142 13.41 1.26 -1.90
N MET A 143 13.26 0.80 -3.15
CA MET A 143 13.05 -0.61 -3.47
C MET A 143 14.13 -1.51 -2.85
N MET A 144 15.40 -1.11 -2.95
CA MET A 144 16.52 -1.85 -2.37
C MET A 144 16.42 -1.94 -0.85
N GLN A 145 16.09 -0.83 -0.16
CA GLN A 145 15.90 -0.82 1.28
C GLN A 145 14.74 -1.72 1.72
N VAL A 146 13.63 -1.71 0.96
CA VAL A 146 12.48 -2.58 1.23
C VAL A 146 12.87 -4.03 1.01
N ALA A 147 13.49 -4.36 -0.12
CA ALA A 147 13.93 -5.71 -0.46
C ALA A 147 14.89 -6.32 0.59
N GLN A 148 15.74 -5.49 1.21
CA GLN A 148 16.66 -5.89 2.28
C GLN A 148 16.02 -5.90 3.68
N GLY A 149 14.75 -5.51 3.81
CA GLY A 149 14.05 -5.48 5.10
C GLY A 149 14.40 -4.28 5.99
N PHE A 150 15.19 -3.31 5.50
CA PHE A 150 15.65 -2.15 6.27
C PHE A 150 14.72 -0.94 6.17
N PHE A 151 13.75 -0.96 5.26
CA PHE A 151 12.81 0.13 5.12
C PHE A 151 11.87 0.22 6.34
N PRO A 152 11.63 1.41 6.94
CA PRO A 152 10.86 1.56 8.18
C PRO A 152 9.46 0.93 8.14
N GLY A 153 8.84 0.90 6.96
CA GLY A 153 7.55 0.26 6.72
C GLY A 153 7.48 -1.20 7.14
N VAL A 154 8.57 -1.94 6.96
CA VAL A 154 8.65 -3.38 7.28
C VAL A 154 8.39 -3.59 8.77
N GLN A 155 8.96 -2.78 9.65
CA GLN A 155 8.72 -2.89 11.08
C GLN A 155 7.25 -2.60 11.44
N GLY A 156 6.61 -1.67 10.72
CA GLY A 156 5.18 -1.41 10.87
C GLY A 156 4.32 -2.62 10.49
N LEU A 157 4.65 -3.30 9.39
CA LEU A 157 3.97 -4.55 8.99
C LEU A 157 4.13 -5.66 10.03
N VAL A 158 5.31 -5.78 10.64
CA VAL A 158 5.58 -6.74 11.72
C VAL A 158 4.75 -6.41 12.97
N ARG A 159 4.69 -5.13 13.37
CA ARG A 159 3.89 -4.69 14.53
C ARG A 159 2.39 -4.89 14.32
N ALA A 160 1.92 -4.74 13.08
CA ALA A 160 0.57 -5.10 12.67
C ALA A 160 0.39 -6.61 12.46
N GLU A 161 1.41 -7.43 12.79
CA GLU A 161 1.45 -8.89 12.63
C GLU A 161 1.04 -9.38 11.23
N LEU A 162 1.32 -8.58 10.20
CA LEU A 162 1.05 -8.93 8.81
C LEU A 162 2.13 -9.87 8.26
N CYS A 163 3.35 -9.80 8.80
CA CYS A 163 4.48 -10.66 8.47
C CYS A 163 5.38 -10.86 9.69
N SER A 164 6.36 -11.76 9.58
CA SER A 164 7.47 -11.85 10.54
C SER A 164 8.61 -10.92 10.16
N ALA A 165 9.40 -10.49 11.16
CA ALA A 165 10.59 -9.69 10.92
C ALA A 165 11.62 -10.44 10.07
N PRO A 166 12.27 -9.78 9.10
CA PRO A 166 13.35 -10.37 8.33
C PRO A 166 14.63 -10.52 9.15
N PRO A 167 15.53 -11.45 8.79
CA PRO A 167 16.87 -11.50 9.35
C PRO A 167 17.59 -10.14 9.19
N PRO A 168 18.41 -9.71 10.16
CA PRO A 168 18.79 -10.42 11.39
C PRO A 168 17.85 -10.18 12.59
N PHE A 169 16.70 -9.51 12.40
CA PHE A 169 15.86 -9.02 13.49
C PHE A 169 14.75 -10.00 13.92
N GLY A 170 14.43 -11.01 13.10
CA GLY A 170 13.44 -12.05 13.38
C GLY A 170 14.03 -13.39 13.79
N ASP A 171 13.15 -14.37 14.01
CA ASP A 171 13.56 -15.76 14.25
C ASP A 171 14.27 -16.33 13.01
N PRO A 172 15.55 -16.72 13.10
CA PRO A 172 16.29 -17.30 11.98
C PRO A 172 15.69 -18.64 11.48
N ALA A 173 14.87 -19.30 12.29
CA ALA A 173 14.18 -20.52 11.93
C ALA A 173 12.83 -20.27 11.23
N ASP A 174 12.35 -19.03 11.15
CA ASP A 174 11.12 -18.71 10.43
C ASP A 174 11.32 -18.96 8.92
N PRO A 175 10.56 -19.89 8.30
CA PRO A 175 10.70 -20.19 6.88
C PRO A 175 10.09 -19.09 5.97
N GLY A 176 9.36 -18.12 6.53
CA GLY A 176 8.67 -17.09 5.77
C GLY A 176 8.64 -15.70 6.42
N PRO A 177 9.80 -15.09 6.71
CA PRO A 177 9.84 -13.68 7.07
C PRO A 177 9.47 -12.78 5.89
N PHE A 178 9.29 -11.48 6.17
CA PHE A 178 9.14 -10.46 5.13
C PHE A 178 10.17 -10.69 3.99
N PRO A 179 9.75 -10.68 2.71
CA PRO A 179 8.48 -10.16 2.17
C PRO A 179 7.30 -11.14 2.17
N GLN A 180 7.42 -12.34 2.75
CA GLN A 180 6.27 -13.24 2.86
C GLN A 180 5.27 -12.70 3.90
N MET A 181 4.00 -12.62 3.50
CA MET A 181 2.92 -12.08 4.33
C MET A 181 2.10 -13.24 4.93
N LYS A 182 1.89 -13.20 6.25
CA LYS A 182 0.99 -14.10 7.00
C LYS A 182 -0.48 -13.77 6.73
N ARG A 183 -0.76 -12.48 6.58
CA ARG A 183 -2.07 -11.92 6.21
C ARG A 183 -1.86 -10.64 5.41
N TRP A 184 -2.82 -10.35 4.54
CA TRP A 184 -2.74 -9.19 3.66
C TRP A 184 -3.43 -7.95 4.21
N LEU A 185 -4.41 -8.12 5.12
CA LEU A 185 -5.18 -7.02 5.69
C LEU A 185 -5.01 -7.00 7.21
N ALA A 186 -4.84 -5.81 7.78
CA ALA A 186 -4.94 -5.60 9.21
C ALA A 186 -6.37 -5.90 9.70
N ALA A 187 -6.45 -6.36 10.95
CA ALA A 187 -7.72 -6.67 11.63
C ALA A 187 -8.57 -5.40 11.79
#